data_AF-A0A4R8BWQ1-F1
#
_entry.id   AF-A0A4R8BWQ1-F1
#
_cell.length_a   1.000
_cell.length_b   1.000
_cell.length_c   1.000
_cell.angle_alpha   90.00
_cell.angle_beta   90.00
_cell.angle_gamma   90.00
#
_symmetry.space_group_name_H-M   'P 1'
#
loop_
_entity.id
_entity.type
_entity.pdbx_description
1 polymer ?
#
loop_
_entity_poly.entity_id
_entity_poly.type
_entity_poly.pdbx_seq_one_letter_code
_entity_poly.pdbx_strand_id
1 'polypeptide(L)'
;MDELDPDGPDEFRSGPFVIPIIEDDDPRFVKDQLLWSSATATAQALHTWEELRQGLSHADWRVRHESVIRISARWRNDPRTLPAILQMAVEDPVPEARDSAVMCLTDHPGEAVRGTLERAAHDPDAEVRWSANYCLAQHGFDHEPVWPDSDATE
;
A
#
# COMPACT_ATOMS: atom_id res chain seq x y z
N MET A 1 21.84 -8.07 -35.19
CA MET A 1 20.41 -7.97 -34.85
C MET A 1 20.40 -8.17 -33.36
N ASP A 2 20.45 -7.06 -32.61
CA ASP A 2 20.48 -7.14 -31.15
C ASP A 2 19.16 -7.77 -30.70
N GLU A 3 19.31 -8.85 -29.94
CA GLU A 3 18.25 -9.54 -29.25
C GLU A 3 17.76 -8.57 -28.16
N LEU A 4 16.52 -8.09 -28.28
CA LEU A 4 15.91 -7.22 -27.28
C LEU A 4 15.85 -8.01 -25.97
N ASP A 5 16.51 -7.50 -24.93
CA ASP A 5 16.41 -8.03 -23.58
C ASP A 5 14.94 -7.92 -23.13
N PRO A 6 14.22 -9.04 -22.93
CA PRO A 6 12.80 -8.99 -22.55
C PRO A 6 12.59 -8.39 -21.16
N ASP A 7 13.65 -8.29 -20.35
CA ASP A 7 13.65 -7.69 -19.01
C ASP A 7 14.27 -6.27 -19.02
N GLY A 8 14.64 -5.74 -20.19
CA GLY A 8 15.17 -4.39 -20.34
C GLY A 8 14.07 -3.32 -20.33
N PRO A 9 14.39 -2.07 -19.94
CA PRO A 9 13.42 -0.98 -19.95
C PRO A 9 12.90 -0.71 -21.38
N ASP A 10 11.63 -0.34 -21.50
CA ASP A 10 11.02 0.08 -22.77
C ASP A 10 11.90 1.14 -23.47
N GLU A 11 12.04 1.11 -24.79
CA GLU A 11 12.92 2.03 -25.52
C GLU A 11 12.13 3.02 -26.40
N PHE A 12 12.46 4.30 -26.34
CA PHE A 12 12.04 5.29 -27.33
C PHE A 12 13.13 5.49 -28.40
N ARG A 13 12.80 5.23 -29.67
CA ARG A 13 13.72 5.45 -30.80
C ARG A 13 13.43 6.77 -31.51
N SER A 14 14.45 7.64 -31.55
CA SER A 14 14.45 8.87 -32.34
C SER A 14 15.71 8.95 -33.19
N GLY A 15 15.58 8.61 -34.48
CA GLY A 15 16.71 8.61 -35.41
C GLY A 15 17.84 7.66 -34.94
N PRO A 16 19.10 8.13 -34.83
CA PRO A 16 20.20 7.30 -34.35
C PRO A 16 20.22 7.09 -32.83
N PHE A 17 19.30 7.72 -32.09
CA PHE A 17 19.25 7.65 -30.63
C PHE A 17 18.24 6.60 -30.17
N VAL A 18 18.70 5.75 -29.26
CA VAL A 18 17.87 4.87 -28.42
C VAL A 18 17.90 5.47 -27.03
N ILE A 19 16.75 5.91 -26.54
CA ILE A 19 16.60 6.44 -25.18
C ILE A 19 15.86 5.36 -24.38
N PRO A 20 16.47 4.78 -23.33
CA PRO A 20 15.74 3.90 -22.43
C PRO A 20 14.69 4.74 -21.69
N ILE A 21 13.44 4.30 -21.76
CA ILE A 21 12.34 4.81 -20.94
C ILE A 21 12.52 4.13 -19.58
N ILE A 22 13.10 4.87 -18.65
CA ILE A 22 13.05 4.49 -17.24
C ILE A 22 11.60 4.70 -16.79
N GLU A 23 11.01 3.76 -16.06
CA GLU A 23 9.61 3.85 -15.60
C GLU A 23 9.32 5.17 -14.84
N ASP A 24 10.30 5.65 -14.07
CA ASP A 24 10.27 6.95 -13.38
C ASP A 24 10.23 8.17 -14.34
N ASP A 25 10.69 8.02 -15.59
CA ASP A 25 10.73 9.06 -16.63
C ASP A 25 9.68 8.82 -17.74
N ASP A 26 8.77 7.86 -17.55
CA ASP A 26 7.74 7.56 -18.54
C ASP A 26 6.65 8.65 -18.55
N PRO A 27 6.47 9.35 -19.69
CA PRO A 27 5.52 10.45 -19.79
C PRO A 27 4.06 10.05 -19.52
N ARG A 28 3.72 8.76 -19.61
CA ARG A 28 2.36 8.24 -19.34
C ARG A 28 1.98 8.37 -17.87
N PHE A 29 2.95 8.33 -16.95
CA PHE A 29 2.71 8.30 -15.50
C PHE A 29 2.95 9.64 -14.80
N VAL A 30 3.38 10.68 -15.52
CA VAL A 30 3.71 12.01 -14.95
C VAL A 30 2.62 12.56 -14.05
N LYS A 31 1.35 12.41 -14.42
CA LYS A 31 0.22 12.91 -13.60
C LYS A 31 0.15 12.16 -12.27
N ASP A 32 0.24 10.83 -12.30
CA ASP A 32 0.15 10.02 -11.09
C ASP A 32 1.37 10.21 -10.20
N GLN A 33 2.56 10.34 -10.80
CA GLN A 33 3.80 10.70 -10.09
C GLN A 33 3.67 12.06 -9.38
N LEU A 34 3.09 13.07 -10.03
CA LEU A 34 2.86 14.38 -9.41
C LEU A 34 1.87 14.29 -8.24
N LEU A 35 0.80 13.51 -8.38
CA LEU A 35 -0.16 13.27 -7.29
C LEU A 35 0.54 12.60 -6.10
N TRP A 36 1.33 11.55 -6.35
CA TRP A 36 2.13 10.89 -5.34
C TRP A 36 3.13 11.83 -4.67
N SER A 37 3.92 12.57 -5.45
CA SER A 37 4.89 13.53 -4.94
C SER A 37 4.23 14.59 -4.04
N SER A 38 3.10 15.14 -4.48
CA SER A 38 2.34 16.13 -3.70
C SER A 38 1.76 15.55 -2.42
N ALA A 39 1.19 14.35 -2.47
CA ALA A 39 0.63 13.69 -1.30
C ALA A 39 1.73 13.32 -0.29
N THR A 40 2.85 12.80 -0.76
CA THR A 40 4.04 12.52 0.05
C THR A 40 4.57 13.79 0.72
N ALA A 41 4.71 14.89 -0.02
CA ALA A 41 5.14 16.17 0.55
C ALA A 41 4.17 16.67 1.64
N THR A 42 2.86 16.51 1.41
CA THR A 42 1.81 16.87 2.37
C THR A 42 1.94 16.05 3.65
N ALA A 43 2.04 14.72 3.54
CA ALA A 43 2.19 13.85 4.71
C ALA A 43 3.55 14.03 5.43
N GLN A 44 4.61 14.37 4.70
CA GLN A 44 5.93 14.69 5.27
C GLN A 44 5.92 15.95 6.13
N ALA A 45 5.08 16.92 5.79
CA ALA A 45 4.88 18.15 6.56
C ALA A 45 4.12 17.93 7.88
N LEU A 46 3.51 16.76 8.08
CA LEU A 46 2.83 16.39 9.32
C LEU A 46 3.84 15.76 10.29
N HIS A 47 4.01 16.37 11.46
CA HIS A 47 5.08 16.04 12.41
C HIS A 47 4.57 15.48 13.73
N THR A 48 3.37 15.87 14.13
CA THR A 48 2.74 15.39 15.36
C THR A 48 1.80 14.23 15.06
N TRP A 49 1.50 13.45 16.11
CA TRP A 49 0.50 12.39 16.01
C TRP A 49 -0.88 12.96 15.62
N GLU A 50 -1.26 14.12 16.16
CA GLU A 50 -2.56 14.73 15.89
C GLU A 50 -2.70 15.21 14.45
N GLU A 51 -1.64 15.78 13.88
CA GLU A 51 -1.58 16.17 12.46
C GLU A 51 -1.70 14.95 11.56
N LEU A 52 -0.94 13.88 11.83
CA LEU A 52 -1.03 12.65 11.02
C LEU A 52 -2.38 11.94 11.20
N ARG A 53 -2.99 12.01 12.39
CA ARG A 53 -4.35 11.52 12.63
C ARG A 53 -5.35 12.25 11.73
N GLN A 54 -5.20 13.56 11.54
CA GLN A 54 -6.00 14.31 10.56
C GLN A 54 -5.67 13.86 9.12
N GLY A 55 -4.40 13.56 8.84
CA GLY A 55 -3.96 12.95 7.59
C GLY A 55 -4.67 11.64 7.24
N LEU A 56 -5.03 10.82 8.23
CA LEU A 56 -5.83 9.59 8.03
C LEU A 56 -7.27 9.85 7.56
N SER A 57 -7.75 11.09 7.58
CA SER A 57 -9.07 11.48 7.06
C SER A 57 -8.97 12.44 5.87
N HIS A 58 -7.80 12.55 5.26
CA HIS A 58 -7.56 13.44 4.14
C HIS A 58 -8.34 13.00 2.88
N ALA A 59 -8.79 13.97 2.08
CA ALA A 59 -9.58 13.70 0.87
C ALA A 59 -8.80 12.87 -0.17
N ASP A 60 -7.52 13.20 -0.37
CA ASP A 60 -6.61 12.38 -1.17
C ASP A 60 -6.16 11.15 -0.37
N TRP A 61 -6.45 9.97 -0.91
CA TRP A 61 -6.13 8.69 -0.30
C TRP A 61 -4.62 8.45 -0.19
N ARG A 62 -3.81 9.05 -1.08
CA ARG A 62 -2.35 8.94 -1.03
C ARG A 62 -1.78 9.60 0.24
N VAL A 63 -2.42 10.67 0.70
CA VAL A 63 -2.07 11.30 1.99
C VAL A 63 -2.46 10.40 3.15
N ARG A 64 -3.61 9.71 3.08
CA ARG A 64 -4.02 8.74 4.10
C ARG A 64 -3.03 7.57 4.18
N HIS A 65 -2.68 6.99 3.03
CA HIS A 65 -1.66 5.96 2.84
C HIS A 65 -0.32 6.37 3.47
N GLU A 66 0.21 7.53 3.11
CA GLU A 66 1.48 8.01 3.69
C GLU A 66 1.35 8.29 5.20
N SER A 67 0.18 8.76 5.66
CA SER A 67 -0.04 9.08 7.07
C SER A 67 -0.04 7.83 7.94
N VAL A 68 -0.66 6.74 7.50
CA VAL A 68 -0.71 5.48 8.28
C VAL A 68 0.67 4.85 8.42
N ILE A 69 1.46 4.85 7.34
CA ILE A 69 2.86 4.38 7.37
C ILE A 69 3.68 5.18 8.38
N ARG A 70 3.56 6.51 8.36
CA ARG A 70 4.27 7.40 9.29
C ARG A 70 3.83 7.21 10.73
N ILE A 71 2.53 7.02 10.98
CA ILE A 71 2.01 6.74 12.31
C ILE A 71 2.58 5.43 12.84
N SER A 72 2.53 4.36 12.04
CA SER A 72 3.06 3.04 12.39
C SER A 72 4.57 3.11 12.71
N ALA A 73 5.34 3.83 11.90
CA ALA A 73 6.78 3.97 12.09
C ALA A 73 7.16 4.79 13.34
N ARG A 74 6.51 5.93 13.58
CA ARG A 74 6.91 6.89 14.62
C ARG A 74 6.23 6.68 15.98
N TRP A 75 5.03 6.10 16.00
CA TRP A 75 4.22 5.92 17.21
C TRP A 75 3.75 4.48 17.41
N ARG A 76 4.55 3.48 16.99
CA ARG A 76 4.24 2.05 17.13
C ARG A 76 3.73 1.66 18.53
N ASN A 77 4.33 2.22 19.58
CA ASN A 77 4.02 1.91 20.99
C ASN A 77 2.98 2.86 21.61
N ASP A 78 2.47 3.85 20.85
CA ASP A 78 1.40 4.71 21.34
C ASP A 78 0.08 3.94 21.31
N PRO A 79 -0.69 3.91 22.43
CA PRO A 79 -1.93 3.14 22.50
C PRO A 79 -3.00 3.58 21.50
N ARG A 80 -2.86 4.78 20.91
CA ARG A 80 -3.80 5.31 19.92
C ARG A 80 -3.48 4.86 18.49
N THR A 81 -2.27 4.35 18.23
CA THR A 81 -1.81 3.97 16.90
C THR A 81 -2.54 2.75 16.37
N LEU A 82 -2.54 1.66 17.13
CA LEU A 82 -3.18 0.42 16.69
C LEU A 82 -4.67 0.60 16.37
N PRO A 83 -5.50 1.25 17.23
CA PRO A 83 -6.90 1.53 16.88
C PRO A 83 -7.08 2.31 15.58
N ALA A 84 -6.22 3.27 15.30
CA ALA A 84 -6.29 4.08 14.08
C ALA A 84 -5.97 3.24 12.82
N ILE A 85 -4.96 2.37 12.88
CA ILE A 85 -4.60 1.47 11.78
C ILE A 85 -5.71 0.42 11.55
N LEU A 86 -6.23 -0.20 12.62
CA LEU A 86 -7.32 -1.19 12.52
C LEU A 86 -8.57 -0.59 11.87
N GLN A 87 -8.93 0.64 12.26
CA GLN A 87 -10.07 1.33 11.66
C GLN A 87 -9.86 1.56 10.16
N MET A 88 -8.69 2.10 9.77
CA MET A 88 -8.39 2.38 8.37
C MET A 88 -8.34 1.11 7.50
N ALA A 89 -7.76 0.02 8.01
CA ALA A 89 -7.68 -1.27 7.32
C ALA A 89 -9.05 -1.84 6.94
N VAL A 90 -10.12 -1.43 7.63
CA VAL A 90 -11.47 -1.96 7.44
C VAL A 90 -12.42 -0.95 6.77
N GLU A 91 -12.29 0.32 7.10
CA GLU A 91 -13.29 1.35 6.76
C GLU A 91 -12.90 2.24 5.59
N ASP A 92 -11.62 2.27 5.19
CA ASP A 92 -11.18 3.17 4.11
C ASP A 92 -11.83 2.76 2.77
N PRO A 93 -12.47 3.69 2.04
CA PRO A 93 -13.13 3.36 0.77
C PRO A 93 -12.14 2.98 -0.33
N VAL A 94 -10.86 3.35 -0.21
CA VAL A 94 -9.86 3.13 -1.24
C VAL A 94 -9.01 1.89 -0.89
N PRO A 95 -8.93 0.89 -1.78
CA PRO A 95 -8.22 -0.35 -1.50
C PRO A 95 -6.73 -0.16 -1.22
N GLU A 96 -6.04 0.72 -1.96
CA GLU A 96 -4.61 1.01 -1.74
C GLU A 96 -4.35 1.61 -0.34
N ALA A 97 -5.32 2.35 0.20
CA ALA A 97 -5.25 2.86 1.55
C ALA A 97 -5.50 1.74 2.58
N ARG A 98 -6.50 0.87 2.37
CA ARG A 98 -6.72 -0.31 3.23
C ARG A 98 -5.50 -1.23 3.24
N ASP A 99 -4.95 -1.52 2.07
CA ASP A 99 -3.76 -2.35 1.87
C ASP A 99 -2.58 -1.86 2.72
N SER A 100 -2.23 -0.57 2.60
CA SER A 100 -1.14 0.01 3.40
C SER A 100 -1.38 -0.07 4.91
N ALA A 101 -2.64 0.08 5.35
CA ALA A 101 -3.01 -0.08 6.75
C ALA A 101 -2.90 -1.54 7.21
N VAL A 102 -3.34 -2.50 6.39
CA VAL A 102 -3.18 -3.94 6.64
C VAL A 102 -1.71 -4.31 6.79
N MET A 103 -0.85 -3.87 5.88
CA MET A 103 0.59 -4.12 5.95
C MET A 103 1.23 -3.58 7.24
N CYS A 104 0.78 -2.42 7.71
CA CYS A 104 1.23 -1.85 8.99
C CYS A 104 0.88 -2.73 10.21
N LEU A 105 -0.10 -3.64 10.12
CA LEU A 105 -0.48 -4.54 11.22
C LEU A 105 0.52 -5.68 11.46
N THR A 106 1.45 -5.94 10.53
CA THR A 106 2.53 -6.92 10.71
C THR A 106 3.34 -6.67 11.98
N ASP A 107 3.49 -5.39 12.33
CA ASP A 107 4.33 -4.90 13.41
C ASP A 107 3.66 -4.88 14.79
N HIS A 108 2.41 -5.31 14.87
CA HIS A 108 1.59 -5.28 16.09
C HIS A 108 1.35 -6.69 16.65
N PRO A 109 1.00 -6.84 17.95
CA PRO A 109 0.76 -8.15 18.55
C PRO A 109 -0.33 -8.93 17.81
N GLY A 110 -0.02 -10.16 17.38
CA GLY A 110 -0.90 -10.99 16.54
C GLY A 110 -2.33 -11.12 17.04
N GLU A 111 -2.53 -11.41 18.34
CA GLU A 111 -3.88 -11.55 18.92
C GLU A 111 -4.73 -10.28 18.77
N ALA A 112 -4.11 -9.10 18.81
CA ALA A 112 -4.81 -7.83 18.71
C ALA A 112 -5.21 -7.47 17.27
N VAL A 113 -4.53 -8.04 16.27
CA VAL A 113 -4.76 -7.75 14.84
C VAL A 113 -5.49 -8.87 14.10
N ARG A 114 -5.49 -10.08 14.64
CA ARG A 114 -6.01 -11.30 13.99
C ARG A 114 -7.38 -11.12 13.36
N GLY A 115 -8.37 -10.62 14.12
CA GLY A 115 -9.73 -10.48 13.61
C GLY A 115 -9.85 -9.47 12.45
N THR A 116 -8.99 -8.46 12.41
CA THR A 116 -8.95 -7.51 11.28
C THR A 116 -8.28 -8.14 10.07
N LEU A 117 -7.19 -8.88 10.27
CA LEU A 117 -6.50 -9.60 9.20
C LEU A 117 -7.39 -10.69 8.57
N GLU A 118 -8.09 -11.50 9.39
CA GLU A 118 -9.04 -12.51 8.90
C GLU A 118 -10.17 -11.87 8.07
N ARG A 119 -10.63 -10.68 8.47
CA ARG A 119 -11.61 -9.92 7.68
C ARG A 119 -11.01 -9.40 6.37
N ALA A 120 -9.81 -8.83 6.41
CA ALA A 120 -9.12 -8.31 5.23
C ALA A 120 -8.74 -9.40 4.22
N ALA A 121 -8.55 -10.65 4.66
CA ALA A 121 -8.37 -11.81 3.78
C ALA A 121 -9.60 -12.09 2.89
N HIS A 122 -10.76 -11.49 3.21
CA HIS A 122 -11.99 -11.55 2.43
C HIS A 122 -12.36 -10.19 1.82
N ASP A 123 -11.42 -9.25 1.74
CA ASP A 123 -11.65 -7.94 1.11
C ASP A 123 -11.99 -8.11 -0.39
N PRO A 124 -12.88 -7.27 -0.96
CA PRO A 124 -13.17 -7.30 -2.39
C PRO A 124 -11.92 -7.09 -3.26
N ASP A 125 -10.93 -6.35 -2.77
CA ASP A 125 -9.70 -6.04 -3.50
C ASP A 125 -8.63 -7.13 -3.33
N ALA A 126 -8.00 -7.53 -4.43
CA ALA A 126 -7.05 -8.63 -4.44
C ALA A 126 -5.74 -8.32 -3.69
N GLU A 127 -5.26 -7.07 -3.75
CA GLU A 127 -4.03 -6.66 -3.07
C GLU A 127 -4.25 -6.64 -1.56
N VAL A 128 -5.41 -6.13 -1.11
CA VAL A 128 -5.77 -6.16 0.31
C VAL A 128 -5.84 -7.60 0.84
N ARG A 129 -6.42 -8.54 0.08
CA ARG A 129 -6.43 -9.96 0.44
C ARG A 129 -5.02 -10.54 0.53
N TRP A 130 -4.17 -10.20 -0.45
CA TRP A 130 -2.78 -10.65 -0.48
C TRP A 130 -2.02 -10.17 0.76
N SER A 131 -2.09 -8.88 1.08
CA SER A 131 -1.43 -8.29 2.26
C SER A 131 -1.96 -8.87 3.56
N ALA A 132 -3.26 -9.15 3.65
CA ALA A 132 -3.85 -9.80 4.81
C ALA A 132 -3.30 -11.22 5.01
N ASN A 133 -3.27 -12.04 3.96
CA ASN A 133 -2.73 -13.40 4.01
C ASN A 133 -1.23 -13.39 4.33
N TYR A 134 -0.48 -12.45 3.76
CA TYR A 134 0.92 -12.22 4.10
C TYR A 134 1.08 -11.94 5.59
N CYS A 135 0.33 -10.97 6.14
CA CYS A 135 0.39 -10.62 7.55
C CYS A 135 -0.02 -11.79 8.47
N LEU A 136 -1.07 -12.53 8.13
CA LEU A 136 -1.50 -13.72 8.88
C LEU A 136 -0.38 -14.77 8.94
N ALA A 137 0.31 -14.99 7.83
CA ALA A 137 1.46 -15.90 7.78
C ALA A 137 2.64 -15.39 8.62
N GLN A 138 2.93 -14.08 8.64
CA GLN A 138 3.97 -13.51 9.51
C GLN A 138 3.68 -13.72 11.00
N HIS A 139 2.40 -13.71 11.39
CA HIS A 139 1.96 -14.00 12.76
C HIS A 139 1.87 -15.50 13.07
N GLY A 140 2.12 -16.39 12.10
CA GLY A 140 2.05 -17.84 12.26
C GLY A 140 0.62 -18.36 12.43
N PHE A 141 -0.38 -17.62 11.93
CA PHE A 141 -1.75 -18.09 11.93
C PHE A 141 -1.98 -19.08 10.79
N ASP A 142 -2.41 -20.29 11.16
CA ASP A 142 -2.96 -21.26 10.22
C ASP A 142 -4.22 -20.65 9.59
N HIS A 143 -4.13 -20.30 8.32
CA HIS A 143 -5.27 -19.91 7.50
C HIS A 143 -5.07 -20.51 6.09
N GLU A 144 -6.15 -20.94 5.47
CA GLU A 144 -6.13 -21.31 4.06
C GLU A 144 -6.00 -20.01 3.25
N PRO A 145 -4.89 -19.76 2.54
CA PRO A 145 -4.72 -18.49 1.86
C PRO A 145 -5.72 -18.40 0.70
N VAL A 146 -6.51 -17.34 0.68
CA VAL A 146 -7.45 -17.06 -0.42
C VAL A 146 -6.67 -16.37 -1.54
N TRP A 147 -6.16 -17.16 -2.49
CA TRP A 147 -5.45 -16.65 -3.66
C TRP A 147 -6.45 -16.22 -4.75
N PRO A 148 -6.15 -15.16 -5.53
CA PRO A 148 -7.05 -14.63 -6.57
C PRO A 148 -7.40 -15.62 -7.70
N ASP A 149 -6.67 -16.74 -7.83
CA ASP A 149 -6.91 -17.74 -8.88
C ASP A 149 -8.01 -18.77 -8.55
N SER A 150 -8.66 -18.72 -7.39
CA SER A 150 -9.66 -19.73 -7.02
C SER A 150 -11.02 -19.57 -7.72
N ASP A 151 -11.29 -18.42 -8.35
CA ASP A 151 -12.59 -18.14 -8.99
C ASP A 151 -12.54 -18.17 -10.54
N ALA A 152 -11.44 -18.68 -11.12
CA ALA A 152 -11.33 -18.89 -12.57
C ALA A 152 -11.77 -20.30 -13.01
N THR A 153 -12.86 -20.83 -12.48
CA THR A 153 -13.60 -21.94 -13.10
C THR A 153 -15.08 -21.91 -12.71
N GLU A 154 -15.94 -21.39 -13.60
CA GLU A 154 -17.11 -22.07 -14.18
C GLU A 154 -17.81 -21.20 -15.23
#